data_AF-A0A2V6GRB5-F1
#
_entry.id   AF-A0A2V6GRB5-F1
#
_cell.length_a   1.000
_cell.length_b   1.000
_cell.length_c   1.000
_cell.angle_alpha   90.00
_cell.angle_beta   90.00
_cell.angle_gamma   90.00
#
_symmetry.space_group_name_H-M   'P 1'
#
loop_
_entity.id
_entity.type
_entity.pdbx_description
1 polymer ?
#
loop_
_entity_poly.entity_id
_entity_poly.type
_entity_poly.pdbx_seq_one_letter_code
_entity_poly.pdbx_strand_id
1 'polypeptide(L)'
;MSYIISPDEKWIYEEKTYGHLMKGGELYEHGKGLKFRAANKSQSFAEMAWRFFAKEERVEPDDVPSSSGGRDCCEEGLIDFVAWSPDSGRLLVDLRARDFGGKRDRGVHEWYVYFNTKTGKLELTDYLRRLNKGAWKRFKDEKLRENFGEAASAEPLGELPSEAESKKHYEAADRRVKESFQKLLDIQEKQLQQSIHDEQTSPTQRQIFEEQLQSSRDMQRSWIKTREIGAKLYLTLATNRQRRGVTGNTWPIAPRHAHLRSRESWSTHRQVNNLRE
;
A
#
# COMPACT_ATOMS: atom_id res chain seq x y z
N MET A 1 -1.24 7.03 10.19
CA MET A 1 -2.33 6.05 9.99
C MET A 1 -2.97 6.34 8.65
N SER A 2 -2.99 5.36 7.75
CA SER A 2 -3.52 5.51 6.39
C SER A 2 -4.61 4.48 6.16
N TYR A 3 -5.68 4.84 5.46
CA TYR A 3 -6.81 3.96 5.16
C TYR A 3 -6.99 3.82 3.66
N ILE A 4 -7.17 2.59 3.20
CA ILE A 4 -7.27 2.27 1.78
C ILE A 4 -8.55 1.47 1.55
N ILE A 5 -9.49 2.09 0.87
CA ILE A 5 -10.85 1.58 0.67
C ILE A 5 -10.91 0.73 -0.60
N SER A 6 -11.64 -0.39 -0.57
CA SER A 6 -11.90 -1.21 -1.77
C SER A 6 -12.71 -0.44 -2.81
N PRO A 7 -12.62 -0.80 -4.11
CA PRO A 7 -13.39 -0.15 -5.17
C PRO A 7 -14.90 -0.14 -4.95
N ASP A 8 -15.46 -1.16 -4.32
CA ASP A 8 -16.88 -1.26 -3.98
C ASP A 8 -17.26 -0.64 -2.62
N GLU A 9 -16.28 -0.05 -1.93
CA GLU A 9 -16.42 0.64 -0.63
C GLU A 9 -16.93 -0.25 0.51
N LYS A 10 -16.84 -1.58 0.35
CA LYS A 10 -17.24 -2.55 1.37
C LYS A 10 -16.10 -2.96 2.30
N TRP A 11 -14.86 -2.63 1.96
CA TRP A 11 -13.69 -3.01 2.75
C TRP A 11 -12.76 -1.83 2.96
N ILE A 12 -12.12 -1.79 4.13
CA ILE A 12 -11.08 -0.83 4.46
C ILE A 12 -9.87 -1.59 4.99
N TYR A 13 -8.73 -1.38 4.33
CA TYR A 13 -7.43 -1.76 4.85
C TYR A 13 -6.85 -0.58 5.64
N GLU A 14 -6.52 -0.81 6.89
CA GLU A 14 -5.83 0.13 7.76
C GLU A 14 -4.33 -0.18 7.76
N GLU A 15 -3.53 0.78 7.34
CA GLU A 15 -2.08 0.73 7.49
C GLU A 15 -1.68 1.34 8.84
N LYS A 16 -1.24 0.48 9.75
CA LYS A 16 -0.65 0.85 11.04
C LYS A 16 0.82 1.20 10.83
N THR A 17 1.28 2.30 11.41
CA THR A 17 2.69 2.72 11.35
C THR A 17 3.28 2.64 12.74
N TYR A 18 4.29 1.78 12.93
CA TYR A 18 4.94 1.55 14.23
C TYR A 18 6.26 2.35 14.37
N GLY A 19 6.73 2.96 13.28
CA GLY A 19 7.99 3.70 13.20
C GLY A 19 8.41 3.90 11.75
N HIS A 20 9.65 4.34 11.53
CA HIS A 20 10.18 4.56 10.18
C HIS A 20 10.15 3.25 9.37
N LEU A 21 9.33 3.23 8.31
CA LEU A 21 9.14 2.10 7.38
C LEU A 21 8.58 0.80 8.00
N MET A 22 8.13 0.84 9.26
CA MET A 22 7.49 -0.30 9.94
C MET A 22 5.99 -0.17 9.82
N LYS A 23 5.40 -1.02 8.96
CA LYS A 23 3.98 -1.01 8.63
C LYS A 23 3.31 -2.33 9.01
N GLY A 24 2.16 -2.24 9.66
CA GLY A 24 1.23 -3.35 9.88
C GLY A 24 -0.07 -3.13 9.13
N GLY A 25 -0.88 -4.18 9.07
CA GLY A 25 -2.15 -4.17 8.36
C GLY A 25 -3.28 -4.72 9.21
N GLU A 26 -4.38 -3.99 9.28
CA GLU A 26 -5.68 -4.55 9.67
C GLU A 26 -6.69 -4.42 8.55
N LEU A 27 -7.63 -5.35 8.52
CA LEU A 27 -8.67 -5.39 7.50
C LEU A 27 -10.04 -5.38 8.15
N TYR A 28 -10.90 -4.49 7.66
CA TYR A 28 -12.27 -4.34 8.14
C TYR A 28 -13.27 -4.38 7.00
N GLU A 29 -14.39 -5.04 7.26
CA GLU A 29 -15.59 -5.01 6.44
C GLU A 29 -16.48 -3.83 6.91
N HIS A 30 -16.96 -3.05 5.96
CA HIS A 30 -17.92 -1.98 6.17
C HIS A 30 -19.31 -2.56 6.44
N GLY A 31 -19.85 -2.24 7.61
CA GLY A 31 -21.20 -2.56 8.02
C GLY A 31 -22.21 -1.46 7.65
N LYS A 32 -23.35 -1.42 8.35
CA LYS A 32 -24.34 -0.35 8.17
C LYS A 32 -23.89 0.94 8.86
N GLY A 33 -23.86 2.05 8.11
CA GLY A 33 -23.43 3.36 8.62
C GLY A 33 -21.94 3.37 8.95
N LEU A 34 -21.51 4.15 9.93
CA LEU A 34 -20.09 4.26 10.33
C LEU A 34 -19.58 3.05 11.16
N LYS A 35 -20.10 1.84 10.89
CA LYS A 35 -19.75 0.63 11.64
C LYS A 35 -18.82 -0.23 10.81
N PHE A 36 -17.66 -0.57 11.36
CA PHE A 36 -16.68 -1.46 10.73
C PHE A 36 -16.50 -2.71 11.59
N ARG A 37 -16.35 -3.86 10.93
CA ARG A 37 -16.15 -5.15 11.59
C ARG A 37 -14.81 -5.71 11.14
N ALA A 38 -14.01 -6.25 12.05
CA ALA A 38 -12.80 -6.95 11.68
C ALA A 38 -13.14 -8.09 10.69
N ALA A 39 -12.29 -8.27 9.68
CA ALA A 39 -12.45 -9.31 8.66
C ALA A 39 -12.58 -10.71 9.25
N ASN A 40 -12.01 -10.92 10.45
CA ASN A 40 -12.14 -12.13 11.23
C ASN A 40 -12.45 -11.77 12.69
N LYS A 41 -13.32 -12.56 13.34
CA LYS A 41 -13.75 -12.35 14.73
C LYS A 41 -12.80 -12.94 15.77
N SER A 42 -12.01 -13.94 15.40
CA SER A 42 -11.20 -14.72 16.35
C SER A 42 -9.72 -14.36 16.34
N GLN A 43 -9.22 -13.65 15.32
CA GLN A 43 -7.81 -13.30 15.17
C GLN A 43 -7.65 -12.04 14.32
N SER A 44 -6.56 -11.30 14.51
CA SER A 44 -6.24 -10.11 13.71
C SER A 44 -5.92 -10.48 12.26
N PHE A 45 -6.01 -9.53 11.35
CA PHE A 45 -5.62 -9.78 9.96
C PHE A 45 -4.12 -10.12 9.88
N ALA A 46 -3.30 -9.45 10.69
CA ALA A 46 -1.87 -9.71 10.73
C ALA A 46 -1.53 -11.14 11.19
N GLU A 47 -2.21 -11.62 12.24
CA GLU A 47 -2.05 -12.98 12.74
C GLU A 47 -2.47 -14.01 11.68
N MET A 48 -3.57 -13.77 10.96
CA MET A 48 -3.98 -14.61 9.83
C MET A 48 -2.88 -14.72 8.78
N ALA A 49 -2.31 -13.58 8.38
CA ALA A 49 -1.33 -13.51 7.30
C ALA A 49 -0.05 -14.26 7.65
N TRP A 50 0.50 -14.03 8.85
CA TRP A 50 1.74 -14.68 9.29
C TRP A 50 1.57 -16.18 9.56
N ARG A 51 0.45 -16.61 10.15
CA ARG A 51 0.16 -18.05 10.30
C ARG A 51 0.01 -18.75 8.95
N PHE A 52 -0.62 -18.09 7.98
CA PHE A 52 -0.76 -18.61 6.63
C PHE A 52 0.61 -18.72 5.93
N PHE A 53 1.46 -17.70 6.07
CA PHE A 53 2.86 -17.75 5.63
C PHE A 53 3.62 -18.93 6.26
N ALA A 54 3.52 -19.09 7.59
CA ALA A 54 4.19 -20.17 8.31
C ALA A 54 3.85 -21.54 7.73
N LYS A 55 2.55 -21.76 7.49
CA LYS A 55 2.05 -23.00 6.88
C LYS A 55 2.59 -23.22 5.47
N GLU A 56 2.53 -22.22 4.60
CA GLU A 56 2.92 -22.37 3.19
C GLU A 56 4.44 -22.53 3.02
N GLU A 57 5.24 -21.84 3.85
CA GLU A 57 6.70 -21.91 3.83
C GLU A 57 7.28 -22.98 4.76
N ARG A 58 6.43 -23.76 5.44
CA ARG A 58 6.81 -24.82 6.39
C ARG A 58 7.72 -24.31 7.51
N VAL A 59 7.36 -23.16 8.04
CA VAL A 59 7.96 -22.56 9.24
C VAL A 59 7.08 -22.89 10.44
N GLU A 60 7.69 -23.12 11.60
CA GLU A 60 6.95 -23.34 12.84
C GLU A 60 6.07 -22.11 13.15
N PRO A 61 4.78 -22.28 13.52
CA PRO A 61 3.89 -21.15 13.78
C PRO A 61 4.39 -20.17 14.86
N ASP A 62 5.15 -20.67 15.83
CA ASP A 62 5.71 -19.86 16.92
C ASP A 62 7.01 -19.14 16.49
N ASP A 63 7.60 -19.52 15.36
CA ASP A 63 8.80 -18.86 14.82
C ASP A 63 8.45 -17.60 14.01
N VAL A 64 7.22 -17.47 13.49
CA VAL A 64 6.86 -16.30 12.67
C VAL A 64 6.50 -15.10 13.55
N PRO A 65 6.71 -13.88 13.06
CA PRO A 65 6.26 -12.69 13.76
C PRO A 65 4.77 -12.77 14.10
N SER A 66 4.44 -12.59 15.37
CA SER A 66 3.04 -12.43 15.81
C SER A 66 2.80 -10.97 16.20
N SER A 67 1.56 -10.51 16.03
CA SER A 67 1.13 -9.16 16.46
C SER A 67 1.17 -8.97 17.99
N SER A 68 1.44 -10.03 18.74
CA SER A 68 1.66 -10.03 20.19
C SER A 68 3.16 -9.92 20.46
N GLY A 69 3.63 -8.69 20.68
CA GLY A 69 5.03 -8.34 20.85
C GLY A 69 5.84 -9.33 21.69
N GLY A 70 6.75 -10.04 21.02
CA GLY A 70 7.94 -10.59 21.65
C GLY A 70 8.81 -9.46 22.19
N ARG A 71 9.61 -9.78 23.22
CA ARG A 71 10.35 -8.83 24.06
C ARG A 71 11.43 -8.02 23.34
N ASP A 72 11.65 -8.28 22.06
CA ASP A 72 12.69 -7.65 21.24
C ASP A 72 12.07 -6.96 20.01
N CYS A 73 12.35 -5.66 19.86
CA CYS A 73 11.92 -4.78 18.76
C CYS A 73 12.41 -5.18 17.34
N CYS A 74 13.06 -6.34 17.22
CA CYS A 74 13.66 -6.83 15.99
C CYS A 74 12.80 -7.88 15.26
N GLU A 75 11.77 -8.43 15.91
CA GLU A 75 10.93 -9.52 15.39
C GLU A 75 9.57 -9.02 14.82
N GLU A 76 9.46 -7.74 14.46
CA GLU A 76 8.20 -7.19 13.93
C GLU A 76 7.97 -7.63 12.48
N GLY A 77 6.89 -8.38 12.28
CA GLY A 77 6.41 -8.76 10.96
C GLY A 77 5.61 -7.63 10.33
N LEU A 78 6.08 -7.14 9.20
CA LEU A 78 5.46 -6.06 8.46
C LEU A 78 4.50 -6.60 7.41
N ILE A 79 3.41 -5.85 7.21
CA ILE A 79 2.38 -6.12 6.21
C ILE A 79 2.12 -4.83 5.47
N ASP A 80 2.48 -4.82 4.20
CA ASP A 80 2.35 -3.66 3.33
C ASP A 80 1.19 -3.85 2.37
N PHE A 81 0.40 -2.79 2.21
CA PHE A 81 -0.60 -2.74 1.16
C PHE A 81 0.09 -2.73 -0.22
N VAL A 82 -0.38 -3.59 -1.11
CA VAL A 82 0.03 -3.59 -2.51
C VAL A 82 -1.10 -3.07 -3.39
N ALA A 83 -2.25 -3.75 -3.41
CA ALA A 83 -3.37 -3.38 -4.28
C ALA A 83 -4.69 -4.01 -3.86
N TRP A 84 -5.80 -3.33 -4.18
CA TRP A 84 -7.12 -3.95 -4.29
C TRP A 84 -7.31 -4.50 -5.71
N SER A 85 -8.02 -5.62 -5.86
CA SER A 85 -8.43 -6.09 -7.18
C SER A 85 -9.55 -5.19 -7.72
N PRO A 86 -9.65 -5.00 -9.05
CA PRO A 86 -10.66 -4.11 -9.63
C PRO A 86 -12.11 -4.48 -9.28
N ASP A 87 -12.38 -5.77 -9.08
CA ASP A 87 -13.68 -6.32 -8.70
C ASP A 87 -13.92 -6.33 -7.18
N SER A 88 -13.00 -5.77 -6.39
CA SER A 88 -12.99 -5.83 -4.92
C SER A 88 -12.96 -7.25 -4.34
N GLY A 89 -12.69 -8.27 -5.16
CA GLY A 89 -12.66 -9.68 -4.78
C GLY A 89 -11.42 -10.07 -3.97
N ARG A 90 -10.30 -9.36 -4.16
CA ARG A 90 -9.03 -9.62 -3.48
C ARG A 90 -8.37 -8.36 -2.96
N LEU A 91 -7.84 -8.46 -1.75
CA LEU A 91 -6.76 -7.60 -1.28
C LEU A 91 -5.43 -8.30 -1.52
N LEU A 92 -4.45 -7.60 -2.07
CA LEU A 92 -3.06 -8.03 -2.14
C LEU A 92 -2.23 -7.28 -1.12
N VAL A 93 -1.51 -8.03 -0.31
CA VAL A 93 -0.48 -7.52 0.61
C VAL A 93 0.84 -8.22 0.37
N ASP A 94 1.92 -7.60 0.80
CA ASP A 94 3.21 -8.24 0.92
C ASP A 94 3.68 -8.30 2.37
N LEU A 95 4.33 -9.41 2.72
CA LEU A 95 4.89 -9.69 4.04
C LEU A 95 6.39 -9.49 4.01
N ARG A 96 6.90 -8.81 5.04
CA ARG A 96 8.33 -8.57 5.25
C ARG A 96 8.70 -8.80 6.70
N ALA A 97 9.77 -9.55 6.94
CA ALA A 97 10.28 -9.77 8.29
C ALA A 97 11.79 -10.05 8.25
N ARG A 98 12.45 -9.79 9.37
CA ARG A 98 13.87 -10.10 9.60
C ARG A 98 14.04 -10.83 10.92
N ASP A 99 15.14 -11.57 11.02
CA ASP A 99 15.65 -12.19 12.24
C ASP A 99 14.60 -12.89 13.12
N PHE A 100 13.62 -13.57 12.51
CA PHE A 100 12.52 -14.21 13.23
C PHE A 100 12.81 -15.67 13.60
N GLY A 101 12.14 -16.16 14.65
CA GLY A 101 12.34 -17.51 15.18
C GLY A 101 13.72 -17.70 15.81
N GLY A 102 14.24 -16.66 16.47
CA GLY A 102 15.53 -16.67 17.16
C GLY A 102 16.76 -16.87 16.27
N LYS A 103 16.63 -16.72 14.95
CA LYS A 103 17.69 -16.96 13.97
C LYS A 103 18.11 -15.68 13.25
N ARG A 104 19.35 -15.24 13.48
CA ARG A 104 19.99 -14.18 12.70
C ARG A 104 20.02 -14.59 11.21
N ASP A 105 19.77 -13.62 10.33
CA ASP A 105 19.70 -13.77 8.87
C ASP A 105 18.53 -14.62 8.35
N ARG A 106 17.53 -14.91 9.19
CA ARG A 106 16.26 -15.52 8.75
C ARG A 106 15.23 -14.44 8.51
N GLY A 107 14.99 -14.12 7.24
CA GLY A 107 14.03 -13.10 6.86
C GLY A 107 13.44 -13.33 5.48
N VAL A 108 12.37 -12.58 5.21
CA VAL A 108 11.61 -12.62 3.97
C VAL A 108 11.33 -11.20 3.50
N HIS A 109 11.39 -10.98 2.19
CA HIS A 109 11.08 -9.69 1.58
C HIS A 109 10.16 -9.87 0.38
N GLU A 110 9.08 -9.08 0.33
CA GLU A 110 8.04 -9.12 -0.71
C GLU A 110 7.46 -10.53 -0.90
N TRP A 111 6.99 -11.14 0.18
CA TRP A 111 6.21 -12.37 0.06
C TRP A 111 4.73 -12.02 -0.04
N TYR A 112 4.15 -12.27 -1.20
CA TYR A 112 2.81 -11.81 -1.56
C TYR A 112 1.74 -12.81 -1.15
N VAL A 113 0.59 -12.30 -0.69
CA VAL A 113 -0.60 -13.12 -0.40
C VAL A 113 -1.88 -12.36 -0.71
N TYR A 114 -2.89 -13.09 -1.19
CA TYR A 114 -4.22 -12.55 -1.35
C TYR A 114 -5.08 -12.82 -0.12
N PHE A 115 -5.91 -11.85 0.26
CA PHE A 115 -7.11 -12.08 1.04
C PHE A 115 -8.33 -12.02 0.13
N ASN A 116 -9.09 -13.11 0.07
CA ASN A 116 -10.31 -13.24 -0.72
C ASN A 116 -11.49 -12.70 0.09
N THR A 117 -12.08 -11.60 -0.38
CA THR A 117 -13.17 -10.91 0.33
C THR A 117 -14.48 -11.69 0.33
N LYS A 118 -14.69 -12.59 -0.65
CA LYS A 118 -15.90 -13.42 -0.71
C LYS A 118 -15.86 -14.58 0.27
N THR A 119 -14.68 -15.17 0.48
CA THR A 119 -14.52 -16.34 1.34
C THR A 119 -13.99 -16.00 2.73
N GLY A 120 -13.43 -14.80 2.92
CA GLY A 120 -12.78 -14.37 4.15
C GLY A 120 -11.47 -15.11 4.45
N LYS A 121 -10.83 -15.68 3.41
CA LYS A 121 -9.64 -16.54 3.54
C LYS A 121 -8.45 -16.00 2.78
N LEU A 122 -7.26 -16.34 3.28
CA LEU A 122 -6.01 -16.12 2.57
C LEU A 122 -5.78 -17.20 1.51
N GLU A 123 -5.20 -16.83 0.38
CA GLU A 123 -4.94 -17.74 -0.73
C GLU A 123 -3.68 -17.37 -1.52
N LEU A 124 -3.06 -18.39 -2.14
CA LEU A 124 -2.00 -18.23 -3.13
C LEU A 124 -2.46 -18.80 -4.46
N THR A 125 -2.41 -17.98 -5.49
CA THR A 125 -2.56 -18.41 -6.88
C THR A 125 -1.21 -18.92 -7.41
N ASP A 126 -1.22 -19.62 -8.55
CA ASP A 126 0.02 -20.02 -9.23
C ASP A 126 0.89 -18.81 -9.59
N TYR A 127 0.27 -17.65 -9.84
CA TYR A 127 0.96 -16.39 -10.05
C TYR A 127 1.75 -15.95 -8.81
N LEU A 128 1.10 -15.86 -7.65
CA LEU A 128 1.80 -15.49 -6.41
C LEU A 128 2.85 -16.53 -6.01
N ARG A 129 2.57 -17.84 -6.21
CA ARG A 129 3.57 -18.89 -5.98
C ARG A 129 4.82 -18.68 -6.81
N ARG A 130 4.69 -18.23 -8.08
CA ARG A 130 5.85 -17.88 -8.91
C ARG A 130 6.59 -16.64 -8.41
N LEU A 131 5.88 -15.58 -8.00
CA LEU A 131 6.52 -14.36 -7.49
C LEU A 131 7.23 -14.56 -6.14
N ASN A 132 6.66 -15.41 -5.29
CA ASN A 132 7.22 -15.75 -3.99
C ASN A 132 8.47 -16.63 -4.11
N LYS A 133 8.74 -17.25 -5.28
CA LYS A 133 10.02 -17.93 -5.54
C LYS A 133 11.15 -16.92 -5.42
N GLY A 134 11.89 -17.01 -4.31
CA GLY A 134 13.03 -16.15 -4.02
C GLY A 134 12.78 -15.08 -2.97
N ALA A 135 11.62 -15.03 -2.31
CA ALA A 135 11.37 -14.07 -1.22
C ALA A 135 12.45 -14.14 -0.11
N TRP A 136 12.91 -15.34 0.23
CA TRP A 136 14.04 -15.57 1.14
C TRP A 136 15.39 -15.09 0.58
N LYS A 137 15.60 -15.18 -0.74
CA LYS A 137 16.83 -14.73 -1.40
C LYS A 137 16.89 -13.20 -1.48
N ARG A 138 15.75 -12.56 -1.78
CA ARG A 138 15.58 -11.09 -1.80
C ARG A 138 15.90 -10.45 -0.47
N PHE A 139 15.62 -11.15 0.63
CA PHE A 139 16.00 -10.69 1.96
C PHE A 139 17.52 -10.70 2.15
N LYS A 140 18.20 -11.79 1.75
CA LYS A 140 19.65 -11.96 1.95
C LYS A 140 20.51 -11.04 1.09
N ASP A 141 20.07 -10.69 -0.10
CA ASP A 141 20.78 -9.79 -0.99
C ASP A 141 19.83 -8.78 -1.62
N GLU A 142 19.86 -7.55 -1.09
CA GLU A 142 19.07 -6.44 -1.57
C GLU A 142 19.34 -6.10 -3.04
N LYS A 143 20.57 -6.35 -3.54
CA LYS A 143 20.92 -6.08 -4.94
C LYS A 143 20.19 -7.03 -5.89
N LEU A 144 19.77 -8.20 -5.41
CA LEU A 144 19.01 -9.13 -6.23
C LEU A 144 17.55 -8.72 -6.38
N ARG A 145 17.02 -7.75 -5.61
CA ARG A 145 15.61 -7.36 -5.66
C ARG A 145 15.18 -6.93 -7.07
N GLU A 146 16.04 -6.23 -7.81
CA GLU A 146 15.76 -5.79 -9.17
C GLU A 146 15.58 -6.94 -10.18
N ASN A 147 16.06 -8.14 -9.85
CA ASN A 147 15.95 -9.33 -10.70
C ASN A 147 14.65 -10.11 -10.49
N PHE A 148 13.80 -9.69 -9.53
CA PHE A 148 12.52 -10.34 -9.26
C PHE A 148 11.36 -9.50 -9.77
N GLY A 149 10.32 -10.18 -10.25
CA GLY A 149 9.06 -9.52 -10.58
C GLY A 149 8.34 -9.06 -9.31
N GLU A 150 7.75 -7.88 -9.36
CA GLU A 150 6.88 -7.35 -8.30
C GLU A 150 5.41 -7.45 -8.74
N ALA A 151 4.53 -7.73 -7.79
CA ALA A 151 3.11 -7.67 -8.04
C ALA A 151 2.65 -6.20 -8.07
N ALA A 152 2.24 -5.70 -9.22
CA ALA A 152 1.74 -4.33 -9.37
C ALA A 152 0.22 -4.21 -9.20
N SER A 153 -0.50 -5.35 -9.19
CA SER A 153 -1.96 -5.40 -9.09
C SER A 153 -2.43 -6.72 -8.49
N ALA A 154 -3.65 -6.72 -7.97
CA ALA A 154 -4.30 -7.92 -7.48
C ALA A 154 -5.16 -8.59 -8.56
N GLU A 155 -5.02 -9.90 -8.72
CA GLU A 155 -5.84 -10.68 -9.65
C GLU A 155 -7.33 -10.63 -9.22
N PRO A 156 -8.28 -10.28 -10.10
CA PRO A 156 -9.71 -10.35 -9.80
C PRO A 156 -10.17 -11.80 -9.61
N LEU A 157 -11.28 -11.97 -8.91
CA LEU A 157 -11.98 -13.25 -8.79
C LEU A 157 -13.04 -13.45 -9.87
N GLY A 158 -13.67 -12.37 -10.31
CA GLY A 158 -14.70 -12.37 -11.34
C GLY A 158 -14.19 -11.87 -12.70
N GLU A 159 -15.11 -11.83 -13.66
CA GLU A 159 -14.90 -11.05 -14.87
C GLU A 159 -14.63 -9.59 -14.50
N LEU A 160 -13.73 -8.96 -15.26
CA LEU A 160 -13.48 -7.54 -15.09
C LEU A 160 -14.79 -6.77 -15.38
N PRO A 161 -15.07 -5.69 -14.62
CA PRO A 161 -16.21 -4.84 -14.94
C PRO A 161 -16.11 -4.36 -16.38
N SER A 162 -17.26 -4.16 -17.02
CA SER A 162 -17.29 -3.65 -18.39
C SER A 162 -16.56 -2.31 -18.48
N GLU A 163 -16.08 -1.94 -19.68
CA GLU A 163 -15.44 -0.64 -19.88
C GLU A 163 -16.36 0.52 -19.47
N ALA A 164 -17.66 0.39 -19.76
CA ALA A 164 -18.68 1.37 -19.38
C ALA A 164 -18.81 1.52 -17.86
N GLU A 165 -18.84 0.42 -17.11
CA GLU A 165 -18.89 0.44 -15.64
C GLU A 165 -17.60 0.97 -15.04
N SER A 166 -16.44 0.55 -15.57
CA SER A 166 -15.13 1.05 -15.15
C SER A 166 -15.02 2.56 -15.35
N LYS A 167 -15.50 3.07 -16.50
CA LYS A 167 -15.55 4.49 -16.80
C LYS A 167 -16.47 5.23 -15.84
N LYS A 168 -17.65 4.69 -15.55
CA LYS A 168 -18.60 5.27 -14.59
C LYS A 168 -17.99 5.36 -13.18
N HIS A 169 -17.30 4.32 -12.72
CA HIS A 169 -16.61 4.33 -11.43
C HIS A 169 -15.48 5.36 -11.39
N TYR A 170 -14.69 5.45 -12.45
CA TYR A 170 -13.63 6.45 -12.58
C TYR A 170 -14.19 7.87 -12.54
N GLU A 171 -15.24 8.18 -13.32
CA GLU A 171 -15.88 9.50 -13.35
C GLU A 171 -16.47 9.87 -11.98
N ALA A 172 -17.08 8.90 -11.28
CA ALA A 172 -17.59 9.12 -9.93
C ALA A 172 -16.45 9.40 -8.92
N ALA A 173 -15.32 8.69 -9.01
CA ALA A 173 -14.16 8.95 -8.18
C ALA A 173 -13.52 10.32 -8.49
N ASP A 174 -13.34 10.65 -9.78
CA ASP A 174 -12.81 11.94 -10.22
C ASP A 174 -13.67 13.11 -9.73
N ARG A 175 -15.00 13.00 -9.84
CA ARG A 175 -15.94 13.99 -9.32
C ARG A 175 -15.77 14.17 -7.81
N ARG A 176 -15.71 13.09 -7.04
CA ARG A 176 -15.56 13.14 -5.57
C ARG A 176 -14.23 13.77 -5.14
N VAL A 177 -13.15 13.48 -5.85
CA VAL A 177 -11.84 14.10 -5.59
C VAL A 177 -11.91 15.60 -5.88
N LYS A 178 -12.48 16.00 -7.02
CA LYS A 178 -12.66 17.42 -7.37
C LYS A 178 -13.50 18.16 -6.32
N GLU A 179 -14.63 17.60 -5.91
CA GLU A 179 -15.49 18.17 -4.87
C GLU A 179 -14.77 18.30 -3.52
N SER A 180 -13.99 17.28 -3.13
CA SER A 180 -13.22 17.31 -1.88
C SER A 180 -12.13 18.39 -1.89
N PHE A 181 -11.39 18.51 -3.00
CA PHE A 181 -10.40 19.58 -3.16
C PHE A 181 -11.05 20.96 -3.16
N GLN A 182 -12.18 21.13 -3.85
CA GLN A 182 -12.87 22.41 -3.86
C GLN A 182 -13.32 22.81 -2.45
N LYS A 183 -13.90 21.87 -1.68
CA LYS A 183 -14.28 22.13 -0.28
C LYS A 183 -13.09 22.52 0.58
N LEU A 184 -11.94 21.86 0.42
CA LEU A 184 -10.72 22.21 1.15
C LEU A 184 -10.27 23.64 0.83
N LEU A 185 -10.25 24.00 -0.45
CA LEU A 185 -9.88 25.34 -0.90
C LEU A 185 -10.87 26.39 -0.38
N ASP A 186 -12.17 26.13 -0.44
CA ASP A 186 -13.20 27.05 0.05
C ASP A 186 -13.07 27.28 1.56
N ILE A 187 -12.70 26.26 2.33
CA ILE A 187 -12.45 26.37 3.77
C ILE A 187 -11.23 27.25 4.03
N GLN A 188 -10.11 26.99 3.36
CA GLN A 188 -8.87 27.75 3.51
C GLN A 188 -9.03 29.21 3.05
N GLU A 189 -9.76 29.44 1.96
CA GLU A 189 -10.04 30.78 1.45
C GLU A 189 -10.94 31.55 2.43
N LYS A 190 -11.97 30.92 3.00
CA LYS A 190 -12.77 31.54 4.08
C LYS A 190 -11.94 31.86 5.31
N GLN A 191 -11.04 30.96 5.72
CA GLN A 191 -10.13 31.19 6.85
C GLN A 191 -9.23 32.40 6.60
N LEU A 192 -8.64 32.50 5.40
CA LEU A 192 -7.83 33.65 5.02
C LEU A 192 -8.66 34.94 5.01
N GLN A 193 -9.86 34.93 4.43
CA GLN A 193 -10.73 36.11 4.39
C GLN A 193 -11.14 36.57 5.80
N GLN A 194 -11.47 35.63 6.69
CA GLN A 194 -11.78 35.95 8.09
C GLN A 194 -10.57 36.56 8.80
N SER A 195 -9.37 36.04 8.54
CA SER A 195 -8.14 36.54 9.16
C SER A 195 -7.84 38.01 8.82
N ILE A 196 -8.25 38.49 7.64
CA ILE A 196 -8.04 39.89 7.21
C ILE A 196 -8.86 40.86 8.07
N HIS A 197 -10.07 40.46 8.46
CA HIS A 197 -11.00 41.28 9.24
C HIS A 197 -10.86 41.10 10.75
N ASP A 198 -10.14 40.07 11.20
CA ASP A 198 -9.87 39.83 12.61
C ASP A 198 -8.62 40.59 13.07
N GLU A 199 -8.81 41.53 14.01
CA GLU A 199 -7.74 42.31 14.64
C GLU A 199 -6.82 41.46 15.52
N GLN A 200 -7.26 40.27 15.95
CA GLN A 200 -6.46 39.36 16.78
C GLN A 200 -5.53 38.47 15.95
N THR A 201 -5.75 38.37 14.64
CA THR A 201 -4.89 37.54 13.79
C THR A 201 -3.59 38.28 13.45
N SER A 202 -2.45 37.70 13.83
CA SER A 202 -1.15 38.31 13.59
C SER A 202 -0.74 38.25 12.10
N PRO A 203 0.14 39.14 11.63
CA PRO A 203 0.66 39.09 10.25
C PRO A 203 1.28 37.73 9.88
N THR A 204 1.99 37.11 10.83
CA THR A 204 2.58 35.78 10.65
C THR A 204 1.52 34.70 10.46
N GLN A 205 0.41 34.75 11.19
CA GLN A 205 -0.69 33.79 11.02
C GLN A 205 -1.38 33.96 9.66
N ARG A 206 -1.57 35.20 9.19
CA ARG A 206 -2.13 35.46 7.86
C ARG A 206 -1.24 34.88 6.76
N GLN A 207 0.08 35.09 6.87
CA GLN A 207 1.04 34.51 5.94
C GLN A 207 0.96 32.97 5.92
N ILE A 208 0.81 32.32 7.08
CA ILE A 208 0.62 30.85 7.15
C ILE A 208 -0.64 30.43 6.38
N PHE A 209 -1.76 31.15 6.51
CA PHE A 209 -2.98 30.82 5.77
C PHE A 209 -2.81 31.02 4.26
N GLU A 210 -2.13 32.09 3.83
CA GLU A 210 -1.80 32.33 2.42
C GLU A 210 -0.95 31.19 1.84
N GLU A 211 0.11 30.80 2.55
CA GLU A 211 1.01 29.72 2.14
C GLU A 211 0.29 28.36 2.10
N GLN A 212 -0.59 28.08 3.07
CA GLN A 212 -1.40 26.85 3.08
C GLN A 212 -2.37 26.78 1.88
N LEU A 213 -3.05 27.88 1.57
CA LEU A 213 -3.95 27.97 0.42
C LEU A 213 -3.18 27.79 -0.89
N GLN A 214 -2.04 28.46 -1.02
CA GLN A 214 -1.19 28.35 -2.21
C GLN A 214 -0.63 26.93 -2.38
N SER A 215 -0.11 26.33 -1.32
CA SER A 215 0.38 24.95 -1.30
C SER A 215 -0.71 23.95 -1.72
N SER A 216 -1.94 24.14 -1.24
CA SER A 216 -3.07 23.27 -1.59
C SER A 216 -3.46 23.40 -3.07
N ARG A 217 -3.44 24.63 -3.63
CA ARG A 217 -3.66 24.88 -5.06
C ARG A 217 -2.56 24.24 -5.92
N ASP A 218 -1.31 24.34 -5.52
CA ASP A 218 -0.18 23.77 -6.25
C ASP A 218 -0.20 22.24 -6.19
N MET A 219 -0.56 21.66 -5.04
CA MET A 219 -0.76 20.22 -4.89
C MET A 219 -1.86 19.70 -5.82
N GLN A 220 -2.99 20.41 -5.93
CA GLN A 220 -4.06 20.02 -6.86
C GLN A 220 -3.57 20.03 -8.32
N ARG A 221 -2.86 21.10 -8.75
CA ARG A 221 -2.32 21.18 -10.13
C ARG A 221 -1.31 20.07 -10.40
N SER A 222 -0.40 19.83 -9.46
CA SER A 222 0.62 18.78 -9.56
C SER A 222 -0.02 17.39 -9.67
N TRP A 223 -1.05 17.12 -8.87
CA TRP A 223 -1.80 15.86 -8.91
C TRP A 223 -2.46 15.63 -10.27
N ILE A 224 -3.18 16.63 -10.81
CA ILE A 224 -3.82 16.54 -12.13
C ILE A 224 -2.79 16.25 -13.22
N LYS A 225 -1.68 17.00 -13.23
CA LYS A 225 -0.60 16.82 -14.21
C LYS A 225 0.01 15.43 -14.14
N THR A 226 0.32 14.96 -12.94
CA THR A 226 0.94 13.64 -12.72
C THR A 226 0.00 12.52 -13.14
N ARG A 227 -1.30 12.64 -12.85
CA ARG A 227 -2.32 11.70 -13.29
C ARG A 227 -2.40 11.59 -14.81
N GLU A 228 -2.40 12.72 -15.52
CA GLU A 228 -2.45 12.73 -16.99
C GLU A 228 -1.19 12.12 -17.62
N ILE A 229 -0.02 12.41 -17.07
CA ILE A 229 1.25 11.80 -17.49
C ILE A 229 1.18 10.27 -17.26
N GLY A 230 0.73 9.84 -16.08
CA GLY A 230 0.60 8.43 -15.74
C GLY A 230 -0.34 7.68 -16.69
N ALA A 231 -1.49 8.26 -17.03
CA ALA A 231 -2.43 7.68 -17.99
C ALA A 231 -1.80 7.50 -19.39
N LYS A 232 -1.07 8.51 -19.88
CA LYS A 232 -0.34 8.43 -21.16
C LYS A 232 0.74 7.35 -21.14
N LEU A 233 1.48 7.23 -20.03
CA LEU A 233 2.49 6.19 -19.86
C LEU A 233 1.87 4.79 -19.91
N TYR A 234 0.75 4.60 -19.20
CA TYR A 234 0.03 3.33 -19.15
C TYR A 234 -0.44 2.89 -20.54
N LEU A 235 -1.07 3.81 -21.29
CA LEU A 235 -1.51 3.55 -22.67
C LEU A 235 -0.32 3.17 -23.57
N THR A 236 0.80 3.88 -23.44
CA THR A 236 2.02 3.60 -24.23
C THR A 236 2.56 2.20 -23.94
N LEU A 237 2.66 1.82 -22.65
CA LEU A 237 3.14 0.50 -22.23
C LEU A 237 2.20 -0.63 -22.65
N ALA A 238 0.88 -0.43 -22.51
CA ALA A 238 -0.13 -1.39 -22.94
C ALA A 238 -0.07 -1.64 -24.46
N THR A 239 0.02 -0.56 -25.25
CA THR A 239 0.10 -0.63 -26.72
C THR A 239 1.38 -1.34 -27.19
N ASN A 240 2.52 -1.08 -26.53
CA ASN A 240 3.78 -1.74 -26.85
C ASN A 240 3.76 -3.24 -26.52
N ARG A 241 3.01 -3.67 -25.50
CA ARG A 241 2.86 -5.09 -25.14
C ARG A 241 1.99 -5.84 -26.15
N GLN A 242 0.91 -5.22 -26.63
CA GLN A 242 0.09 -5.75 -27.73
C GLN A 242 0.90 -5.95 -29.02
N ARG A 243 1.74 -4.97 -29.38
CA ARG A 243 2.61 -5.07 -30.58
C ARG A 243 3.68 -6.16 -30.49
N ARG A 244 4.09 -6.56 -29.28
CA ARG A 244 5.09 -7.62 -29.06
C ARG A 244 4.50 -9.04 -29.00
N GLY A 245 3.20 -9.21 -29.28
CA GLY A 245 2.59 -10.54 -29.40
C GLY A 245 2.59 -11.37 -28.11
N VAL A 246 2.65 -10.72 -26.93
CA VAL A 246 2.52 -11.42 -25.64
C VAL A 246 1.04 -11.77 -25.42
N THR A 247 0.58 -12.83 -26.09
CA THR A 247 -0.76 -13.41 -25.94
C THR A 247 -0.68 -14.56 -24.95
N GLY A 248 -0.85 -14.23 -23.67
CA GLY A 248 -1.02 -15.19 -22.59
C GLY A 248 -1.45 -14.46 -21.34
N ASN A 249 -2.31 -15.09 -20.53
CA ASN A 249 -2.87 -14.61 -19.25
C ASN A 249 -1.79 -14.32 -18.19
N THR A 250 -0.88 -13.40 -18.50
CA THR A 250 0.19 -12.93 -17.65
C THR A 250 -0.23 -11.56 -17.15
N TRP A 251 -0.82 -11.54 -15.95
CA TRP A 251 -1.14 -10.31 -15.21
C TRP A 251 0.08 -9.35 -15.20
N PRO A 252 -0.15 -8.03 -15.19
CA PRO A 252 0.91 -7.07 -15.40
C PRO A 252 1.95 -7.16 -14.29
N ILE A 253 3.14 -7.65 -14.64
CA ILE A 253 4.38 -7.33 -13.95
C ILE A 253 4.74 -5.93 -14.43
N ALA A 254 4.67 -4.93 -13.56
CA ALA A 254 5.10 -3.59 -13.93
C ALA A 254 6.64 -3.55 -13.99
N PRO A 255 7.25 -3.10 -15.09
CA PRO A 255 8.62 -2.60 -15.04
C PRO A 255 8.66 -1.41 -14.06
N ARG A 256 9.68 -1.31 -13.20
CA ARG A 256 9.86 -0.20 -12.25
C ARG A 256 10.05 1.14 -12.97
N HIS A 257 8.96 1.77 -13.42
CA HIS A 257 8.91 3.21 -13.69
C HIS A 257 7.46 3.68 -13.60
N ALA A 258 6.93 3.83 -12.37
CA ALA A 258 5.82 4.75 -12.05
C ALA A 258 5.38 4.77 -10.55
N HIS A 259 6.16 4.24 -9.61
CA HIS A 259 5.92 4.53 -8.20
C HIS A 259 7.14 5.20 -7.57
N LEU A 260 6.99 6.49 -7.29
CA LEU A 260 7.78 7.23 -6.32
C LEU A 260 7.55 6.60 -4.92
N ARG A 261 8.14 5.44 -4.66
CA ARG A 261 8.52 5.06 -3.29
C ARG A 261 9.92 5.61 -3.08
N SER A 262 10.08 6.48 -2.10
CA SER A 262 11.35 7.11 -1.75
C SER A 262 12.45 6.07 -1.63
N ARG A 263 13.45 6.19 -2.51
CA ARG A 263 14.74 5.53 -2.38
C ARG A 263 15.39 5.99 -1.09
N GLU A 264 15.67 5.08 -0.18
CA GLU A 264 16.83 5.14 0.71
C GLU A 264 17.06 3.74 1.31
N SER A 265 18.19 3.16 0.90
CA SER A 265 18.71 1.88 1.35
C SER A 265 19.35 2.02 2.72
N TRP A 266 19.23 0.98 3.54
CA TRP A 266 19.93 0.86 4.82
C TRP A 266 21.44 0.70 4.59
N SER A 267 22.16 1.82 4.51
CA SER A 267 23.63 1.85 4.51
C SER A 267 24.17 2.72 5.63
N THR A 268 23.73 2.52 6.86
CA THR A 268 24.45 2.98 8.04
C THR A 268 24.07 2.05 9.19
N HIS A 269 24.99 1.17 9.59
CA HIS A 269 25.19 0.62 10.96
C HIS A 269 26.31 -0.43 10.89
N ARG A 270 27.43 -0.07 10.26
CA ARG A 270 28.72 -0.76 10.38
C ARG A 270 29.81 0.31 10.33
N GLN A 271 30.04 0.95 11.47
CA GLN A 271 31.30 1.60 11.89
C GLN A 271 31.00 2.63 12.99
N VAL A 272 30.71 2.17 14.21
CA VAL A 272 31.15 2.88 15.43
C VAL A 272 31.32 1.80 16.50
N ASN A 273 32.45 1.11 16.46
CA ASN A 273 33.03 0.42 17.61
C ASN A 273 34.52 0.31 17.31
N ASN A 274 35.22 1.41 17.58
CA ASN A 274 36.63 1.49 17.93
C ASN A 274 36.92 2.98 18.10
N LEU A 275 37.05 3.40 19.36
CA LEU A 275 37.82 4.54 19.89
C LEU A 275 37.19 4.99 21.22
N ARG A 276 37.43 4.20 22.27
CA ARG A 276 37.57 4.66 23.66
C ARG A 276 38.58 3.74 24.35
N GLU A 277 39.85 4.10 24.17
CA GLU A 277 40.85 4.12 25.25
C GLU A 277 41.35 5.56 25.34
#